data_AF-A0AAV4JRE4-F1
#
_entry.id   AF-A0AAV4JRE4-F1
#
_cell.length_a   1.000
_cell.length_b   1.000
_cell.length_c   1.000
_cell.angle_alpha   90.00
_cell.angle_beta   90.00
_cell.angle_gamma   90.00
#
_symmetry.space_group_name_H-M   'P 1'
#
loop_
_entity.id
_entity.type
_entity.pdbx_description
1 polymer ?
#
loop_
_entity_poly.entity_id
_entity_poly.type
_entity_poly.pdbx_seq_one_letter_code
_entity_poly.pdbx_strand_id
1 'polypeptide(L)'
;MDPLYLAFSYFRRRKYKESVDICTKILEKNPYDQAAWHLKTRALTGQVYVDEVEVDEEGMAEILMDDNVIANVARPGTSLRKPGTAQSGPSQGMRPTTQGGRPLSGFVRPGTQSGRPGTMEQAIRTPRTAHTARPVTSASGRFVRLGTASMLSTPDGPFINIARLNFAKYAARPNLAKGLFEYIFHHENDVRNALELAALATEASQFNDWWWKVALAKCYYR
;
A
#
# COMPACT_ATOMS: atom_id res chain seq x y z
N MET A 1 30.00 15.11 -17.48
CA MET A 1 28.55 15.14 -17.20
C MET A 1 28.37 15.15 -15.70
N ASP A 2 27.54 16.05 -15.17
CA ASP A 2 27.26 16.13 -13.73
C ASP A 2 26.59 14.83 -13.22
N PRO A 3 27.11 14.17 -12.16
CA PRO A 3 26.53 12.93 -11.63
C PRO A 3 25.07 13.08 -11.19
N LEU A 4 24.71 14.21 -10.56
CA LEU A 4 23.36 14.42 -10.06
C LEU A 4 22.36 14.57 -11.21
N TYR A 5 22.71 15.35 -12.24
CA TYR A 5 21.91 15.45 -13.47
C TYR A 5 21.72 14.08 -14.15
N LEU A 6 22.76 13.26 -14.22
CA LEU A 6 22.68 11.91 -14.80
C LEU A 6 21.73 11.01 -14.01
N ALA A 7 21.83 11.02 -12.67
CA ALA A 7 20.91 10.28 -11.80
C ALA A 7 19.46 10.72 -12.01
N PHE A 8 19.21 12.04 -12.06
CA PHE A 8 17.88 12.58 -12.30
C PHE A 8 17.32 12.19 -13.68
N SER A 9 18.16 12.17 -14.71
CA SER A 9 17.80 11.68 -16.04
C SER A 9 17.44 10.19 -16.03
N TYR A 10 18.14 9.36 -15.26
CA TYR A 10 17.77 7.94 -15.07
C TYR A 10 16.44 7.79 -14.34
N PHE A 11 16.24 8.54 -13.25
CA PHE A 11 14.97 8.54 -12.51
C PHE A 11 13.78 8.90 -13.41
N ARG A 12 13.90 9.95 -14.22
CA ARG A 12 12.84 10.37 -15.16
C ARG A 12 12.51 9.28 -16.19
N ARG A 13 13.51 8.49 -16.60
CA ARG A 13 13.35 7.35 -17.53
C ARG A 13 12.93 6.05 -16.84
N ARG A 14 12.54 6.10 -15.56
CA ARG A 14 12.18 4.94 -14.71
C ARG A 14 13.32 3.92 -14.56
N LYS A 15 14.56 4.34 -14.77
CA LYS A 15 15.78 3.55 -14.52
C LYS A 15 16.20 3.73 -13.06
N TYR A 16 15.41 3.14 -12.17
CA TYR A 16 15.53 3.40 -10.73
C TYR A 16 16.79 2.80 -10.11
N LYS A 17 17.26 1.64 -10.59
CA LYS A 17 18.47 0.99 -10.04
C LYS A 17 19.70 1.84 -10.32
N GLU A 18 19.88 2.24 -11.56
CA GLU A 18 21.01 3.08 -11.99
C GLU A 18 20.98 4.46 -11.32
N SER A 19 19.79 5.01 -11.08
CA SER A 19 19.65 6.25 -10.30
C SER A 19 20.09 6.06 -8.85
N VAL A 20 19.72 4.95 -8.21
CA VAL A 20 20.11 4.65 -6.82
C VAL A 20 21.63 4.47 -6.73
N ASP A 21 22.24 3.74 -7.66
CA ASP A 21 23.68 3.45 -7.69
C ASP A 21 24.55 4.70 -7.89
N ILE A 22 24.03 5.72 -8.58
CA ILE A 22 24.73 7.00 -8.72
C ILE A 22 24.52 7.84 -7.47
N CYS A 23 23.30 7.87 -6.91
CA CYS A 23 23.05 8.59 -5.67
C CYS A 23 23.82 8.01 -4.48
N THR A 24 24.04 6.70 -4.38
CA THR A 24 24.89 6.09 -3.35
C THR A 24 26.32 6.63 -3.44
N LYS A 25 26.92 6.61 -4.64
CA LYS A 25 28.27 7.16 -4.89
C LYS A 25 28.39 8.65 -4.59
N ILE A 26 27.33 9.43 -4.81
CA ILE A 26 27.30 10.86 -4.45
C ILE A 26 27.28 11.02 -2.93
N LEU A 27 26.42 10.26 -2.23
CA LEU A 27 26.27 10.34 -0.78
C LEU A 27 27.48 9.81 0.00
N GLU A 28 28.21 8.83 -0.55
CA GLU A 28 29.48 8.36 0.00
C GLU A 28 30.56 9.47 -0.03
N LYS A 29 30.57 10.30 -1.08
CA LYS A 29 31.48 11.43 -1.21
C LYS A 29 31.04 12.64 -0.40
N ASN A 30 29.74 12.92 -0.39
CA ASN A 30 29.14 14.03 0.35
C ASN A 30 27.88 13.58 1.09
N PRO A 31 27.99 13.25 2.39
CA PRO A 31 26.86 12.81 3.20
C PRO A 31 25.77 13.87 3.41
N TYR A 32 26.05 15.16 3.16
CA TYR A 32 25.13 16.26 3.43
C TYR A 32 24.30 16.69 2.21
N ASP A 33 24.46 16.03 1.06
CA ASP A 33 23.71 16.35 -0.15
C ASP A 33 22.24 15.90 -0.06
N GLN A 34 21.38 16.86 0.27
CA GLN A 34 19.93 16.64 0.41
C GLN A 34 19.25 16.30 -0.93
N ALA A 35 19.77 16.77 -2.06
CA ALA A 35 19.17 16.52 -3.37
C ALA A 35 19.40 15.06 -3.79
N ALA A 36 20.64 14.58 -3.67
CA ALA A 36 20.95 13.16 -3.91
C ALA A 36 20.20 12.24 -2.94
N TRP A 37 20.07 12.65 -1.68
CA TRP A 37 19.31 11.91 -0.67
C TRP A 37 17.83 11.78 -1.05
N HIS A 38 17.18 12.90 -1.39
CA HIS A 38 15.78 12.91 -1.80
C HIS A 38 15.54 12.16 -3.12
N LEU A 39 16.45 12.27 -4.08
CA LEU A 39 16.34 11.51 -5.33
C LEU A 39 16.46 10.01 -5.07
N LYS A 40 17.34 9.59 -4.15
CA LYS A 40 17.48 8.19 -3.75
C LYS A 40 16.25 7.67 -3.04
N THR A 41 15.65 8.42 -2.10
CA THR A 41 14.39 8.00 -1.45
C THR A 41 13.29 7.79 -2.48
N ARG A 42 13.10 8.75 -3.39
CA ARG A 42 12.11 8.66 -4.47
C ARG A 42 12.36 7.49 -5.42
N ALA A 43 13.62 7.22 -5.77
CA ALA A 43 13.96 6.10 -6.64
C ALA A 43 13.71 4.74 -5.96
N LEU A 44 14.06 4.59 -4.68
CA LEU A 44 13.78 3.38 -3.90
C LEU A 44 12.26 3.14 -3.78
N THR A 45 11.50 4.18 -3.44
CA THR A 45 10.03 4.10 -3.42
C THR A 45 9.48 3.72 -4.79
N GLY A 46 9.97 4.34 -5.87
CA GLY A 46 9.52 4.05 -7.23
C GLY A 46 9.73 2.60 -7.69
N GLN A 47 10.69 1.87 -7.12
CA GLN A 47 10.91 0.45 -7.43
C GLN A 47 9.81 -0.46 -6.89
N VAL A 48 9.20 -0.09 -5.76
CA VAL A 48 8.23 -0.91 -5.03
C VAL A 48 6.84 -0.29 -4.96
N TYR A 49 6.68 0.92 -5.50
CA TYR A 49 5.44 1.67 -5.47
C TYR A 49 4.30 0.89 -6.11
N VAL A 50 3.19 0.79 -5.40
CA VAL A 50 1.92 0.32 -5.94
C VAL A 50 0.84 1.26 -5.44
N ASP A 51 -0.13 1.55 -6.31
CA ASP A 51 -1.21 2.47 -6.02
C ASP A 51 -2.17 1.87 -4.97
N GLU A 52 -2.35 2.57 -3.85
CA GLU A 52 -3.17 2.15 -2.72
C GLU A 52 -4.62 1.86 -3.09
N VAL A 53 -5.16 2.54 -4.10
CA VAL A 53 -6.55 2.33 -4.53
C VAL A 53 -6.77 0.92 -5.06
N GLU A 54 -5.74 0.33 -5.66
CA GLU A 54 -5.78 -1.04 -6.19
C GLU A 54 -5.30 -2.08 -5.16
N VAL A 55 -4.79 -1.64 -4.00
CA VAL A 55 -4.27 -2.49 -2.91
C VAL A 55 -5.33 -2.70 -1.84
N ASP A 56 -6.56 -3.00 -2.24
CA ASP A 56 -7.63 -3.30 -1.30
C ASP A 56 -7.73 -4.82 -1.04
N GLU A 57 -6.83 -5.36 -0.21
CA GLU A 57 -6.81 -6.79 0.15
C GLU A 57 -7.35 -6.99 1.57
N GLU A 58 -8.54 -7.57 1.70
CA GLU A 58 -9.11 -7.98 2.99
C GLU A 58 -8.65 -9.40 3.36
N GLY A 59 -8.11 -9.57 4.57
CA GLY A 59 -7.76 -10.87 5.15
C GLY A 59 -8.92 -11.54 5.88
N MET A 60 -8.64 -12.68 6.51
CA MET A 60 -9.68 -13.46 7.21
C MET A 60 -10.22 -12.72 8.45
N ALA A 61 -9.36 -12.01 9.17
CA ALA A 61 -9.75 -11.24 10.34
C ALA A 61 -10.67 -10.08 9.96
N GLU A 62 -10.32 -9.31 8.93
CA GLU A 62 -11.11 -8.18 8.45
C GLU A 62 -12.48 -8.65 7.90
N ILE A 63 -12.53 -9.81 7.25
CA ILE A 63 -13.79 -10.33 6.69
C ILE A 63 -14.75 -10.83 7.78
N LEU A 64 -14.23 -11.48 8.83
CA LEU A 64 -15.04 -12.25 9.79
C LEU A 64 -15.17 -11.61 11.17
N MET A 65 -14.15 -10.88 11.62
CA MET A 65 -14.08 -10.32 12.98
C MET A 65 -14.32 -8.81 13.02
N ASP A 66 -14.15 -8.12 11.89
CA ASP A 66 -14.39 -6.69 11.79
C ASP A 66 -15.82 -6.40 11.30
N ASP A 67 -16.64 -5.81 12.17
CA ASP A 67 -18.04 -5.48 11.89
C ASP A 67 -18.27 -3.97 11.86
N ASN A 68 -17.96 -3.40 10.69
CA ASN A 68 -18.19 -1.98 10.40
C ASN A 68 -19.57 -1.73 9.75
N VAL A 69 -20.44 -2.75 9.64
CA VAL A 69 -21.74 -2.63 8.95
C VAL A 69 -22.83 -2.25 9.95
N ILE A 70 -23.46 -1.08 9.76
CA ILE A 70 -24.53 -0.60 10.64
C ILE A 70 -25.78 -1.51 10.58
N ALA A 71 -26.12 -2.00 9.38
CA ALA A 71 -27.34 -2.76 9.15
C ALA A 71 -27.08 -4.28 9.06
N ASN A 72 -27.41 -5.01 10.12
CA ASN A 72 -27.29 -6.48 10.17
C ASN A 72 -28.16 -7.18 9.12
N VAL A 73 -29.37 -6.66 8.88
CA VAL A 73 -30.32 -7.20 7.90
C VAL A 73 -30.74 -6.12 6.93
N ALA A 74 -29.82 -5.71 6.07
CA ALA A 74 -30.11 -4.78 4.99
C ALA A 74 -31.14 -5.36 4.01
N ARG A 75 -31.99 -4.49 3.45
CA ARG A 75 -32.93 -4.84 2.38
C ARG A 75 -32.14 -5.36 1.16
N PRO A 76 -32.65 -6.37 0.43
CA PRO A 76 -31.98 -6.83 -0.80
C PRO A 76 -31.72 -5.69 -1.78
N GLY A 77 -30.51 -5.63 -2.31
CA GLY A 77 -30.09 -4.56 -3.21
C GLY A 77 -29.53 -3.29 -2.54
N THR A 78 -29.65 -3.15 -1.21
CA THR A 78 -29.05 -2.02 -0.46
C THR A 78 -27.77 -2.42 0.28
N SER A 79 -27.21 -3.60 0.00
CA SER A 79 -25.93 -4.08 0.57
C SER A 79 -25.17 -4.93 -0.43
N LEU A 80 -23.84 -4.80 -0.42
CA LEU A 80 -22.93 -5.63 -1.21
C LEU A 80 -22.83 -7.08 -0.67
N ARG A 81 -23.21 -7.32 0.59
CA ARG A 81 -23.30 -8.67 1.19
C ARG A 81 -24.54 -9.44 0.69
N LYS A 82 -25.62 -8.72 0.36
CA LYS A 82 -26.87 -9.26 -0.21
C LYS A 82 -27.27 -8.49 -1.48
N PRO A 83 -26.52 -8.66 -2.58
CA PRO A 83 -26.83 -7.97 -3.82
C PRO A 83 -28.15 -8.52 -4.38
N GLY A 84 -29.05 -7.62 -4.80
CA GLY A 84 -30.33 -7.99 -5.44
C GLY A 84 -30.18 -8.53 -6.87
N THR A 85 -28.95 -8.68 -7.37
CA THR A 85 -28.64 -9.01 -8.76
C THR A 85 -28.83 -10.49 -9.11
N ALA A 86 -29.15 -11.34 -8.14
CA ALA A 86 -29.42 -12.77 -8.37
C ALA A 86 -30.68 -13.04 -9.20
N GLN A 87 -31.57 -12.04 -9.40
CA GLN A 87 -32.85 -12.23 -10.10
C GLN A 87 -32.79 -11.99 -11.63
N SER A 88 -31.75 -11.36 -12.19
CA SER A 88 -31.73 -10.99 -13.63
C SER A 88 -30.45 -11.39 -14.39
N GLY A 89 -29.55 -12.15 -13.76
CA GLY A 89 -28.29 -12.60 -14.38
C GLY A 89 -28.43 -13.91 -15.19
N PRO A 90 -27.46 -14.23 -16.07
CA PRO A 90 -27.40 -15.52 -16.74
C PRO A 90 -27.32 -16.65 -15.71
N SER A 91 -28.10 -17.72 -15.94
CA SER A 91 -28.15 -18.88 -15.05
C SER A 91 -26.82 -19.64 -15.01
N GLN A 92 -26.61 -20.45 -13.98
CA GLN A 92 -25.39 -21.29 -13.84
C GLN A 92 -25.18 -22.25 -15.03
N GLY A 93 -26.25 -22.64 -15.73
CA GLY A 93 -26.16 -23.45 -16.94
C GLY A 93 -25.53 -22.71 -18.14
N MET A 94 -25.51 -21.37 -18.12
CA MET A 94 -24.95 -20.53 -19.18
C MET A 94 -23.63 -19.86 -18.78
N ARG A 95 -23.41 -19.61 -17.48
CA ARG A 95 -22.19 -18.96 -16.98
C ARG A 95 -21.63 -19.69 -15.75
N PRO A 96 -20.36 -20.14 -15.80
CA PRO A 96 -19.69 -20.71 -14.63
C PRO A 96 -19.69 -19.75 -13.43
N THR A 97 -19.88 -20.28 -12.23
CA THR A 97 -19.81 -19.54 -10.97
C THR A 97 -18.57 -19.88 -10.18
N THR A 98 -18.08 -18.92 -9.42
CA THR A 98 -17.05 -19.16 -8.40
C THR A 98 -17.64 -19.94 -7.21
N GLN A 99 -16.76 -20.43 -6.33
CA GLN A 99 -17.15 -21.07 -5.06
C GLN A 99 -18.02 -20.18 -4.17
N GLY A 100 -17.93 -18.84 -4.32
CA GLY A 100 -18.79 -17.88 -3.62
C GLY A 100 -20.18 -17.71 -4.22
N GLY A 101 -20.57 -18.52 -5.21
CA GLY A 101 -21.86 -18.46 -5.88
C GLY A 101 -22.03 -17.28 -6.85
N ARG A 102 -21.01 -16.43 -6.99
CA ARG A 102 -21.02 -15.31 -7.94
C ARG A 102 -20.57 -15.78 -9.32
N PRO A 103 -21.21 -15.35 -10.41
CA PRO A 103 -20.74 -15.64 -11.76
C PRO A 103 -19.31 -15.16 -11.99
N LEU A 104 -18.51 -15.96 -12.71
CA LEU A 104 -17.10 -15.66 -12.96
C LEU A 104 -16.94 -14.34 -13.73
N SER A 105 -16.18 -13.39 -13.18
CA SER A 105 -15.84 -12.11 -13.83
C SER A 105 -14.81 -12.30 -14.96
N GLY A 106 -14.86 -11.46 -15.99
CA GLY A 106 -13.86 -11.43 -17.07
C GLY A 106 -12.59 -10.64 -16.73
N PHE A 107 -12.58 -9.93 -15.60
CA PHE A 107 -11.44 -9.15 -15.12
C PHE A 107 -11.24 -9.39 -13.63
N VAL A 108 -9.98 -9.66 -13.24
CA VAL A 108 -9.57 -9.93 -11.85
C VAL A 108 -8.60 -8.83 -11.42
N ARG A 109 -9.01 -8.05 -10.42
CA ARG A 109 -8.20 -7.04 -9.70
C ARG A 109 -7.89 -7.52 -8.28
N PRO A 110 -6.82 -7.04 -7.62
CA PRO A 110 -6.46 -7.50 -6.27
C PRO A 110 -7.61 -7.41 -5.26
N GLY A 111 -8.38 -6.31 -5.28
CA GLY A 111 -9.59 -6.14 -4.45
C GLY A 111 -10.86 -6.85 -4.93
N THR A 112 -10.75 -7.84 -5.83
CA THR A 112 -11.92 -8.61 -6.26
C THR A 112 -12.35 -9.58 -5.15
N GLN A 113 -13.57 -9.39 -4.63
CA GLN A 113 -14.22 -10.34 -3.73
C GLN A 113 -15.31 -11.13 -4.46
N SER A 114 -15.10 -12.45 -4.58
CA SER A 114 -16.03 -13.35 -5.27
C SER A 114 -17.10 -13.97 -4.34
N GLY A 115 -17.05 -13.62 -3.05
CA GLY A 115 -17.93 -14.07 -1.96
C GLY A 115 -17.26 -13.82 -0.62
N ARG A 116 -18.00 -14.01 0.48
CA ARG A 116 -17.43 -13.96 1.84
C ARG A 116 -17.70 -15.30 2.56
N PRO A 117 -16.71 -15.91 3.23
CA PRO A 117 -16.95 -17.05 4.11
C PRO A 117 -17.88 -16.64 5.26
N GLY A 118 -18.74 -17.56 5.71
CA GLY A 118 -19.64 -17.30 6.84
C GLY A 118 -18.99 -17.56 8.20
N THR A 119 -17.99 -18.44 8.26
CA THR A 119 -17.28 -18.80 9.49
C THR A 119 -15.77 -18.92 9.25
N MET A 120 -15.00 -18.83 10.33
CA MET A 120 -13.55 -19.04 10.31
C MET A 120 -13.18 -20.46 9.83
N GLU A 121 -13.91 -21.47 10.29
CA GLU A 121 -13.68 -22.85 9.88
C GLU A 121 -13.90 -23.04 8.38
N GLN A 122 -14.97 -22.46 7.82
CA GLN A 122 -15.20 -22.48 6.38
C GLN A 122 -14.05 -21.79 5.64
N ALA A 123 -13.63 -20.61 6.10
CA ALA A 123 -12.56 -19.85 5.48
C ALA A 123 -11.21 -20.60 5.46
N ILE A 124 -10.91 -21.40 6.50
CA ILE A 124 -9.69 -22.21 6.58
C ILE A 124 -9.78 -23.46 5.71
N ARG A 125 -10.96 -24.13 5.67
CA ARG A 125 -11.15 -25.37 4.91
C ARG A 125 -11.31 -25.14 3.41
N THR A 126 -11.69 -23.94 2.97
CA THR A 126 -11.78 -23.59 1.56
C THR A 126 -10.41 -23.30 0.92
N PRO A 127 -10.24 -23.51 -0.39
CA PRO A 127 -9.03 -23.09 -1.10
C PRO A 127 -8.69 -21.62 -0.87
N ARG A 128 -7.42 -21.32 -0.66
CA ARG A 128 -6.92 -19.98 -0.28
C ARG A 128 -7.18 -18.88 -1.32
N THR A 129 -7.59 -19.22 -2.54
CA THR A 129 -7.91 -18.27 -3.63
C THR A 129 -9.39 -18.34 -4.03
N ALA A 130 -10.23 -19.00 -3.24
CA ALA A 130 -11.64 -19.18 -3.57
C ALA A 130 -12.42 -17.86 -3.56
N HIS A 131 -12.09 -16.95 -2.64
CA HIS A 131 -12.84 -15.71 -2.38
C HIS A 131 -12.12 -14.42 -2.81
N THR A 132 -10.80 -14.49 -2.96
CA THR A 132 -9.90 -13.37 -3.24
C THR A 132 -9.02 -13.67 -4.46
N ALA A 133 -8.53 -12.63 -5.14
CA ALA A 133 -7.64 -12.77 -6.30
C ALA A 133 -6.27 -13.38 -5.95
N ARG A 134 -5.89 -13.39 -4.66
CA ARG A 134 -4.62 -13.86 -4.12
C ARG A 134 -4.85 -14.77 -2.92
N PRO A 135 -3.88 -15.61 -2.54
CA PRO A 135 -3.99 -16.46 -1.36
C PRO A 135 -4.34 -15.64 -0.11
N VAL A 136 -5.48 -15.93 0.53
CA VAL A 136 -5.90 -15.21 1.76
C VAL A 136 -4.81 -15.33 2.82
N THR A 137 -4.71 -14.35 3.71
CA THR A 137 -3.87 -14.36 4.91
C THR A 137 -4.71 -14.06 6.15
N SER A 138 -4.17 -14.30 7.35
CA SER A 138 -4.93 -14.11 8.61
C SER A 138 -5.34 -12.65 8.82
N ALA A 139 -4.43 -11.72 8.57
CA ALA A 139 -4.66 -10.28 8.41
C ALA A 139 -4.09 -9.85 7.06
N SER A 140 -4.43 -8.67 6.54
CA SER A 140 -3.95 -8.20 5.22
C SER A 140 -2.42 -8.34 5.06
N GLY A 141 -2.00 -9.38 4.33
CA GLY A 141 -0.63 -9.92 4.40
C GLY A 141 0.41 -9.08 3.66
N ARG A 142 -0.05 -8.09 2.88
CA ARG A 142 0.82 -7.25 2.07
C ARG A 142 1.55 -6.18 2.87
N PHE A 143 1.01 -5.78 4.01
CA PHE A 143 1.63 -4.79 4.89
C PHE A 143 2.64 -5.42 5.86
N VAL A 144 2.61 -6.73 6.04
CA VAL A 144 3.55 -7.48 6.89
C VAL A 144 4.88 -7.69 6.14
N ARG A 145 5.65 -6.61 6.00
CA ARG A 145 7.06 -6.68 5.55
C ARG A 145 8.04 -6.86 6.72
N LEU A 146 7.55 -7.21 7.91
CA LEU A 146 8.42 -7.41 9.08
C LEU A 146 9.31 -8.66 8.96
N GLY A 147 8.87 -9.69 8.22
CA GLY A 147 9.58 -10.98 8.08
C GLY A 147 10.40 -11.17 6.81
N THR A 148 10.22 -10.33 5.78
CA THR A 148 10.96 -10.40 4.50
C THR A 148 12.02 -9.31 4.34
N ALA A 149 12.19 -8.43 5.33
CA ALA A 149 13.31 -7.49 5.38
C ALA A 149 14.68 -8.21 5.31
N SER A 150 14.77 -9.48 5.73
CA SER A 150 15.98 -10.29 5.58
C SER A 150 16.25 -10.74 4.12
N MET A 151 15.22 -10.90 3.29
CA MET A 151 15.33 -11.28 1.87
C MET A 151 15.55 -10.08 0.94
N LEU A 152 15.23 -8.86 1.41
CA LEU A 152 15.52 -7.59 0.74
C LEU A 152 16.65 -6.83 1.45
N SER A 153 17.53 -7.55 2.14
CA SER A 153 18.76 -6.96 2.66
C SER A 153 19.58 -6.46 1.46
N THR A 154 19.50 -5.15 1.21
CA THR A 154 20.49 -4.48 0.39
C THR A 154 21.85 -4.78 1.00
N PRO A 155 22.89 -5.10 0.21
CA PRO A 155 24.21 -5.43 0.74
C PRO A 155 24.78 -4.34 1.67
N ASP A 156 24.35 -3.09 1.49
CA ASP A 156 24.70 -1.92 2.32
C ASP A 156 23.77 -1.66 3.53
N GLY A 157 22.79 -2.52 3.80
CA GLY A 157 21.81 -2.32 4.86
C GLY A 157 20.72 -1.27 4.54
N PRO A 158 19.84 -0.95 5.51
CA PRO A 158 18.72 -0.03 5.30
C PRO A 158 19.21 1.39 5.00
N PHE A 159 18.61 2.05 4.00
CA PHE A 159 19.05 3.37 3.58
C PHE A 159 18.86 4.44 4.68
N ILE A 160 17.71 4.44 5.34
CA ILE A 160 17.38 5.39 6.41
C ILE A 160 16.92 4.61 7.63
N ASN A 161 17.53 4.89 8.78
CA ASN A 161 17.03 4.39 10.06
C ASN A 161 15.92 5.32 10.57
N ILE A 162 14.66 4.88 10.40
CA ILE A 162 13.46 5.63 10.76
C ILE A 162 13.44 5.98 12.25
N ALA A 163 13.88 5.07 13.12
CA ALA A 163 13.85 5.25 14.57
C ALA A 163 14.79 6.37 15.08
N ARG A 164 15.77 6.78 14.29
CA ARG A 164 16.70 7.88 14.63
C ARG A 164 16.33 9.21 13.98
N LEU A 165 15.27 9.23 13.18
CA LEU A 165 14.89 10.40 12.41
C LEU A 165 14.00 11.33 13.24
N ASN A 166 14.31 12.63 13.26
CA ASN A 166 13.44 13.63 13.88
C ASN A 166 12.40 14.12 12.88
N PHE A 167 11.16 13.63 12.99
CA PHE A 167 10.07 13.99 12.07
C PHE A 167 9.69 15.46 12.09
N ALA A 168 9.73 16.13 13.24
CA ALA A 168 9.40 17.57 13.33
C ALA A 168 10.31 18.44 12.44
N LYS A 169 11.60 18.07 12.34
CA LYS A 169 12.55 18.77 11.45
C LYS A 169 12.21 18.59 9.97
N TYR A 170 11.76 17.41 9.57
CA TYR A 170 11.41 17.12 8.18
C TYR A 170 10.02 17.65 7.82
N ALA A 171 9.07 17.63 8.75
CA ALA A 171 7.72 18.18 8.59
C ALA A 171 7.76 19.69 8.25
N ALA A 172 8.67 20.45 8.85
CA ALA A 172 8.87 21.86 8.53
C ALA A 172 9.41 22.11 7.10
N ARG A 173 9.88 21.08 6.39
CA ARG A 173 10.49 21.19 5.05
C ARG A 173 9.61 20.45 4.02
N PRO A 174 8.65 21.14 3.37
CA PRO A 174 7.68 20.48 2.49
C PRO A 174 8.33 19.75 1.30
N ASN A 175 9.46 20.27 0.79
CA ASN A 175 10.20 19.68 -0.33
C ASN A 175 10.73 18.26 -0.02
N LEU A 176 11.08 17.98 1.23
CA LEU A 176 11.61 16.68 1.66
C LEU A 176 10.51 15.81 2.27
N ALA A 177 9.56 16.42 2.98
CA ALA A 177 8.52 15.73 3.73
C ALA A 177 7.70 14.77 2.87
N LYS A 178 7.26 15.20 1.67
CA LYS A 178 6.42 14.35 0.79
C LYS A 178 7.16 13.10 0.31
N GLY A 179 8.40 13.26 -0.16
CA GLY A 179 9.22 12.13 -0.60
C GLY A 179 9.61 11.19 0.53
N LEU A 180 9.84 11.74 1.73
CA LEU A 180 10.09 10.95 2.94
C LEU A 180 8.84 10.18 3.39
N PHE A 181 7.67 10.82 3.40
CA PHE A 181 6.41 10.15 3.72
C PHE A 181 6.15 8.98 2.79
N GLU A 182 6.26 9.19 1.48
CA GLU A 182 6.06 8.10 0.50
C GLU A 182 7.05 6.95 0.68
N TYR A 183 8.30 7.24 1.06
CA TYR A 183 9.30 6.22 1.40
C TYR A 183 8.88 5.41 2.63
N ILE A 184 8.55 6.07 3.73
CA ILE A 184 8.14 5.38 4.97
C ILE A 184 6.86 4.55 4.72
N PHE A 185 5.91 5.10 3.97
CA PHE A 185 4.61 4.50 3.75
C PHE A 185 4.60 3.35 2.72
N HIS A 186 5.32 3.47 1.60
CA HIS A 186 5.30 2.47 0.52
C HIS A 186 6.53 1.55 0.48
N HIS A 187 7.71 2.04 0.90
CA HIS A 187 8.93 1.24 0.88
C HIS A 187 9.08 0.44 2.18
N GLU A 188 9.06 1.15 3.32
CA GLU A 188 9.23 0.57 4.66
C GLU A 188 7.93 -0.05 5.20
N ASN A 189 6.77 0.37 4.66
CA ASN A 189 5.44 -0.04 5.13
C ASN A 189 5.21 0.24 6.64
N ASP A 190 5.84 1.27 7.19
CA ASP A 190 5.68 1.68 8.58
C ASP A 190 4.60 2.76 8.71
N VAL A 191 3.36 2.31 8.84
CA VAL A 191 2.18 3.20 8.88
C VAL A 191 2.20 4.11 10.11
N ARG A 192 2.72 3.64 11.25
CA ARG A 192 2.73 4.42 12.51
C ARG A 192 3.64 5.64 12.38
N ASN A 193 4.88 5.42 11.92
CA ASN A 193 5.83 6.51 11.73
C ASN A 193 5.42 7.42 10.55
N ALA A 194 4.81 6.86 9.49
CA ALA A 194 4.25 7.66 8.40
C ALA A 194 3.13 8.58 8.88
N LEU A 195 2.24 8.08 9.76
CA LEU A 195 1.15 8.85 10.36
C LEU A 195 1.68 10.00 11.21
N GLU A 196 2.69 9.76 12.06
CA GLU A 196 3.32 10.81 12.87
C GLU A 196 3.89 11.94 12.00
N LEU A 197 4.66 11.59 10.97
CA LEU A 197 5.21 12.56 10.03
C LEU A 197 4.10 13.35 9.30
N ALA A 198 3.03 12.66 8.87
CA ALA A 198 1.91 13.29 8.19
C ALA A 198 1.13 14.23 9.11
N ALA A 199 0.94 13.88 10.38
CA ALA A 199 0.27 14.74 11.36
C ALA A 199 1.06 16.04 11.58
N LEU A 200 2.37 15.93 11.84
CA LEU A 200 3.26 17.08 12.01
C LEU A 200 3.33 17.95 10.76
N ALA A 201 3.38 17.34 9.57
CA ALA A 201 3.41 18.08 8.31
C ALA A 201 2.06 18.77 8.01
N THR A 202 0.95 18.16 8.42
CA THR A 202 -0.39 18.77 8.31
C THR A 202 -0.49 20.02 9.18
N GLU A 203 -0.02 19.93 10.43
CA GLU A 203 0.05 21.07 11.36
C GLU A 203 0.95 22.18 10.81
N ALA A 204 2.16 21.83 10.33
CA ALA A 204 3.08 22.78 9.71
C ALA A 204 2.48 23.48 8.46
N SER A 205 1.57 22.81 7.75
CA SER A 205 0.83 23.37 6.61
C SER A 205 -0.48 24.08 6.98
N GLN A 206 -0.78 24.22 8.28
CA GLN A 206 -2.01 24.81 8.81
C GLN A 206 -3.29 24.16 8.22
N PHE A 207 -3.27 22.85 7.98
CA PHE A 207 -4.40 22.08 7.44
C PHE A 207 -4.90 22.54 6.05
N ASN A 208 -4.10 23.30 5.30
CA ASN A 208 -4.50 23.85 4.00
C ASN A 208 -4.18 22.92 2.82
N ASP A 209 -3.17 22.04 2.94
CA ASP A 209 -2.78 21.12 1.87
C ASP A 209 -3.65 19.84 1.88
N TRP A 210 -4.39 19.61 0.80
CA TRP A 210 -5.22 18.41 0.63
C TRP A 210 -4.39 17.13 0.55
N TRP A 211 -3.15 17.21 0.06
CA TRP A 211 -2.29 16.04 -0.12
C TRP A 211 -2.00 15.38 1.24
N TRP A 212 -1.74 16.19 2.27
CA TRP A 212 -1.51 15.68 3.63
C TRP A 212 -2.78 15.11 4.27
N LYS A 213 -3.96 15.65 3.96
CA LYS A 213 -5.24 15.07 4.39
C LYS A 213 -5.45 13.67 3.80
N VAL A 214 -5.15 13.50 2.52
CA VAL A 214 -5.21 12.20 1.85
C VAL A 214 -4.14 11.24 2.39
N ALA A 215 -2.94 11.73 2.67
CA ALA A 215 -1.86 10.94 3.28
C ALA A 215 -2.28 10.40 4.67
N LEU A 216 -2.86 11.25 5.52
CA LEU A 216 -3.42 10.83 6.82
C LEU A 216 -4.56 9.82 6.65
N ALA A 217 -5.49 10.08 5.73
CA ALA A 217 -6.60 9.16 5.46
C ALA A 217 -6.09 7.77 5.02
N LYS A 218 -5.05 7.70 4.19
CA LYS A 218 -4.40 6.44 3.81
C LYS A 218 -3.78 5.72 5.00
N CYS A 219 -3.18 6.45 5.94
CA CYS A 219 -2.66 5.87 7.18
C CYS A 219 -3.76 5.41 8.15
N TYR A 220 -4.95 6.02 8.13
CA TYR A 220 -6.09 5.56 8.94
C TYR A 220 -6.84 4.38 8.31
N TYR A 221 -6.84 4.29 6.99
CA TYR A 221 -7.47 3.19 6.26
C TYR A 221 -6.69 1.88 6.39
N ARG A 222 -5.35 1.97 6.47
CA ARG A 222 -4.47 0.83 6.73
C ARG A 222 -4.40 0.51 8.22
#